data_AF-A0A7S3HGZ3-F1
#
_entry.id   AF-A0A7S3HGZ3-F1
#
_cell.length_a   1.000
_cell.length_b   1.000
_cell.length_c   1.000
_cell.angle_alpha   90.00
_cell.angle_beta   90.00
_cell.angle_gamma   90.00
#
_symmetry.space_group_name_H-M   'P 1'
#
loop_
_entity.id
_entity.type
_entity.pdbx_description
1 polymer ?
#
loop_
_entity_poly.entity_id
_entity_poly.type
_entity_poly.pdbx_seq_one_letter_code
_entity_poly.pdbx_strand_id
1 'polypeptide(L)'
;VTLLEVAENTAYQEDLLRRIVAGQADGFRVTGSMMKLSSNRLIFNSKLPEQLDRVLRDLLPAADRREGEIYSTNSLIKLEQIGDVGKDKDELTDADVLRMANLYTEARDDLRKLFFMLPAGVQEESKRTFREMRKAEEAKAAAAEAADAAKSSGV
;
A
#
# COMPACT_ATOMS: atom_id res chain seq x y z
N VAL A 1 2.59 14.96 0.37
CA VAL A 1 2.63 13.63 -0.29
C VAL A 1 2.36 12.57 0.75
N THR A 2 1.73 11.46 0.39
CA THR A 2 1.36 10.37 1.28
C THR A 2 2.08 9.07 0.94
N LEU A 3 3.31 9.15 0.41
CA LEU A 3 4.11 7.96 0.06
C LEU A 3 4.24 6.95 1.22
N LEU A 4 4.34 7.44 2.47
CA LEU A 4 4.36 6.57 3.65
C LEU A 4 3.05 5.81 3.84
N GLU A 5 1.91 6.46 3.62
CA GLU A 5 0.60 5.82 3.70
C GLU A 5 0.48 4.71 2.66
N VAL A 6 0.91 4.97 1.42
CA VAL A 6 0.91 3.95 0.36
C VAL A 6 1.86 2.80 0.69
N ALA A 7 3.05 3.10 1.24
CA ALA A 7 4.00 2.08 1.67
C ALA A 7 3.46 1.21 2.82
N GLU A 8 2.72 1.80 3.77
CA GLU A 8 2.09 1.06 4.88
C GLU A 8 0.91 0.21 4.39
N ASN A 9 0.07 0.75 3.50
CA ASN A 9 -0.98 -0.04 2.86
C ASN A 9 -0.40 -1.21 2.06
N THR A 10 0.74 -1.00 1.42
CA THR A 10 1.50 -2.05 0.72
C THR A 10 2.01 -3.11 1.70
N ALA A 11 2.56 -2.71 2.84
CA ALA A 11 3.00 -3.63 3.90
C ALA A 11 1.84 -4.44 4.49
N TYR A 12 0.68 -3.83 4.66
CA TYR A 12 -0.53 -4.54 5.11
C TYR A 12 -0.97 -5.62 4.11
N GLN A 13 -0.95 -5.32 2.79
CA GLN A 13 -1.27 -6.32 1.77
C GLN A 13 -0.26 -7.46 1.77
N GLU A 14 1.03 -7.16 1.91
CA GLU A 14 2.08 -8.17 2.07
C GLU A 14 1.79 -9.10 3.26
N ASP A 15 1.60 -8.55 4.46
CA ASP A 15 1.35 -9.33 5.68
C ASP A 15 0.12 -10.22 5.55
N LEU A 16 -0.97 -9.69 5.02
CA LEU A 16 -2.21 -10.44 4.80
C LEU A 16 -1.98 -11.65 3.90
N LEU A 17 -1.29 -11.49 2.77
CA LEU A 17 -1.01 -12.61 1.86
C LEU A 17 -0.12 -13.66 2.51
N ARG A 18 0.91 -13.25 3.27
CA ARG A 18 1.78 -14.18 3.99
C ARG A 18 1.01 -14.97 5.06
N ARG A 19 0.11 -14.31 5.79
CA ARG A 19 -0.76 -14.96 6.78
C ARG A 19 -1.72 -15.96 6.16
N ILE A 20 -2.26 -15.66 4.98
CA ILE A 20 -3.11 -16.60 4.23
C ILE A 20 -2.34 -17.87 3.87
N VAL A 21 -1.14 -17.73 3.30
CA VAL A 21 -0.29 -18.89 2.95
C VAL A 21 0.15 -19.68 4.19
N ALA A 22 0.35 -19.01 5.32
CA ALA A 22 0.67 -19.65 6.59
C ALA A 22 -0.54 -20.37 7.24
N GLY A 23 -1.72 -20.37 6.61
CA GLY A 23 -2.94 -20.96 7.17
C GLY A 23 -3.50 -20.19 8.37
N GLN A 24 -3.13 -18.91 8.53
CA GLN A 24 -3.56 -18.06 9.65
C GLN A 24 -4.80 -17.22 9.31
N ALA A 25 -5.41 -17.45 8.15
CA ALA A 25 -6.63 -16.82 7.68
C ALA A 25 -7.58 -17.89 7.16
N ASP A 26 -8.26 -18.58 8.09
CA ASP A 26 -9.14 -19.71 7.78
C ASP A 26 -10.22 -19.35 6.77
N GLY A 27 -10.36 -20.20 5.74
CA GLY A 27 -11.41 -20.09 4.72
C GLY A 27 -11.24 -18.97 3.70
N PHE A 28 -10.16 -18.19 3.77
CA PHE A 28 -9.92 -17.09 2.83
C PHE A 28 -9.20 -17.59 1.58
N ARG A 29 -9.85 -17.51 0.43
CA ARG A 29 -9.24 -17.81 -0.88
C ARG A 29 -8.86 -16.52 -1.58
N VAL A 30 -7.63 -16.46 -2.10
CA VAL A 30 -7.15 -15.35 -2.91
C VAL A 30 -7.37 -15.66 -4.38
N THR A 31 -8.12 -14.81 -5.08
CA THR A 31 -8.33 -14.94 -6.53
C THR A 31 -7.57 -13.87 -7.29
N GLY A 32 -7.25 -14.13 -8.55
CA GLY A 32 -6.55 -13.15 -9.40
C GLY A 32 -7.33 -11.84 -9.54
N SER A 33 -8.66 -11.92 -9.64
CA SER A 33 -9.53 -10.74 -9.75
C SER A 33 -9.53 -9.89 -8.48
N MET A 34 -9.50 -10.51 -7.29
CA MET A 34 -9.36 -9.79 -6.02
C MET A 34 -8.03 -9.05 -5.95
N MET A 35 -6.95 -9.69 -6.39
CA MET A 35 -5.61 -9.10 -6.35
C MET A 35 -5.45 -7.94 -7.33
N LYS A 36 -5.96 -8.09 -8.56
CA LYS A 36 -6.00 -7.01 -9.54
C LYS A 36 -6.82 -5.81 -9.05
N LEU A 37 -7.97 -6.07 -8.42
CA LEU A 37 -8.79 -4.99 -7.85
C LEU A 37 -8.06 -4.30 -6.68
N SER A 38 -7.40 -5.08 -5.82
CA SER A 38 -6.62 -4.57 -4.69
C SER A 38 -5.47 -3.68 -5.14
N SER A 39 -4.64 -4.15 -6.08
CA SER A 39 -3.52 -3.36 -6.60
C SER A 39 -3.98 -2.10 -7.34
N ASN A 40 -5.03 -2.20 -8.17
CA ASN A 40 -5.61 -1.03 -8.83
C ASN A 40 -6.15 0.00 -7.85
N ARG A 41 -6.82 -0.43 -6.77
CA ARG A 41 -7.26 0.49 -5.71
C ARG A 41 -6.06 1.18 -5.06
N LEU A 42 -5.00 0.44 -4.76
CA LEU A 42 -3.79 1.01 -4.18
C LEU A 42 -3.17 2.06 -5.13
N ILE A 43 -3.06 1.78 -6.42
CA ILE A 43 -2.50 2.70 -7.42
C ILE A 43 -3.40 3.94 -7.59
N PHE A 44 -4.68 3.74 -7.90
CA PHE A 44 -5.55 4.82 -8.37
C PHE A 44 -6.28 5.57 -7.24
N ASN A 45 -6.72 4.90 -6.17
CA ASN A 45 -7.39 5.61 -5.08
C ASN A 45 -6.41 6.47 -4.29
N SER A 46 -5.14 6.05 -4.19
CA SER A 46 -4.10 6.88 -3.59
C SER A 46 -3.57 7.96 -4.53
N LYS A 47 -3.95 7.96 -5.83
CA LYS A 47 -3.38 8.85 -6.86
C LYS A 47 -1.86 8.72 -6.92
N LEU A 48 -1.35 7.49 -6.80
CA LEU A 48 0.08 7.23 -6.69
C LEU A 48 0.86 7.82 -7.89
N PRO A 49 0.44 7.66 -9.15
CA PRO A 49 1.15 8.24 -10.29
C PRO A 49 1.31 9.76 -10.18
N GLU A 50 0.25 10.49 -9.82
CA GLU A 50 0.28 11.95 -9.65
C GLU A 50 1.15 12.37 -8.47
N GLN A 51 1.13 11.59 -7.38
CA GLN A 51 2.00 11.82 -6.24
C GLN A 51 3.47 11.64 -6.60
N LEU A 52 3.80 10.60 -7.36
CA LEU A 52 5.16 10.31 -7.80
C LEU A 52 5.66 11.40 -8.76
N ASP A 53 4.86 11.84 -9.73
CA ASP A 53 5.23 12.94 -10.62
C ASP A 53 5.54 14.24 -9.85
N ARG A 54 4.70 14.58 -8.87
CA ARG A 54 4.93 15.73 -7.98
C ARG A 54 6.23 15.58 -7.18
N VAL A 55 6.51 14.38 -6.66
CA VAL A 55 7.76 14.10 -5.92
C VAL A 55 8.98 14.37 -6.80
N LEU A 56 8.97 13.85 -8.02
CA LEU A 56 10.09 13.97 -8.96
C LEU A 56 10.30 15.41 -9.44
N ARG A 57 9.22 16.12 -9.76
CA ARG A 57 9.29 17.47 -10.35
C ARG A 57 9.53 18.57 -9.31
N ASP A 58 8.85 18.49 -8.18
CA ASP A 58 8.71 19.63 -7.28
C ASP A 58 9.45 19.44 -5.95
N LEU A 59 9.62 18.20 -5.49
CA LEU A 59 10.09 17.94 -4.13
C LEU A 59 11.52 17.42 -4.08
N LEU A 60 11.93 16.62 -5.05
CA LEU A 60 13.29 16.07 -5.09
C LEU A 60 14.31 17.09 -5.60
N PRO A 61 15.49 17.17 -4.95
CA PRO A 61 16.64 17.90 -5.49
C PRO A 61 16.98 17.39 -6.90
N ALA A 62 17.41 18.30 -7.79
CA ALA A 62 17.69 17.95 -9.18
C ALA A 62 18.72 16.82 -9.34
N ALA A 63 19.70 16.74 -8.43
CA ALA A 63 20.72 15.70 -8.42
C ALA A 63 20.15 14.29 -8.18
N ASP A 64 19.04 14.19 -7.45
CA ASP A 64 18.46 12.91 -7.00
C ASP A 64 17.32 12.43 -7.93
N ARG A 65 16.90 13.25 -8.89
CA ARG A 65 15.72 12.98 -9.74
C ARG A 65 15.85 11.70 -10.56
N ARG A 66 17.01 11.44 -11.13
CA ARG A 66 17.23 10.24 -11.95
C ARG A 66 17.06 8.96 -11.13
N GLU A 67 17.61 8.93 -9.93
CA GLU A 67 17.44 7.79 -9.03
C GLU A 67 16.00 7.71 -8.51
N GLY A 68 15.37 8.85 -8.23
CA GLY A 68 13.95 8.92 -7.87
C GLY A 68 13.04 8.38 -8.98
N GLU A 69 13.31 8.68 -10.24
CA GLU A 69 12.57 8.17 -11.41
C GLU A 69 12.62 6.65 -11.49
N ILE A 70 13.78 6.06 -11.18
CA ILE A 70 13.96 4.61 -11.12
C ILE A 70 13.06 4.01 -10.04
N TYR A 71 13.13 4.49 -8.79
CA TYR A 71 12.30 3.96 -7.70
C TYR A 71 10.80 4.18 -7.94
N SER A 72 10.43 5.36 -8.45
CA SER A 72 9.06 5.68 -8.84
C SER A 72 8.51 4.68 -9.86
N THR A 73 9.22 4.53 -10.98
CA THR A 73 8.80 3.61 -12.07
C THR A 73 8.76 2.17 -11.59
N ASN A 74 9.79 1.75 -10.86
CA ASN A 74 9.90 0.41 -10.33
C ASN A 74 8.77 0.05 -9.36
N SER A 75 8.34 1.00 -8.52
CA SER A 75 7.21 0.77 -7.60
C SER A 75 5.90 0.57 -8.35
N LEU A 76 5.62 1.36 -9.38
CA LEU A 76 4.41 1.22 -10.21
C LEU A 76 4.40 -0.11 -10.96
N ILE A 77 5.50 -0.46 -11.63
CA ILE A 77 5.62 -1.73 -12.37
C ILE A 77 5.34 -2.92 -11.46
N LYS A 78 5.91 -2.93 -10.25
CA LYS A 78 5.70 -4.04 -9.30
C LYS A 78 4.24 -4.15 -8.86
N LEU A 79 3.58 -3.02 -8.61
CA LEU A 79 2.17 -2.99 -8.24
C LEU A 79 1.26 -3.44 -9.40
N GLU A 80 1.60 -3.07 -10.63
CA GLU A 80 0.89 -3.54 -11.84
C GLU A 80 1.08 -5.05 -12.04
N GLN A 81 2.30 -5.55 -11.87
CA GLN A 81 2.64 -6.97 -12.00
C GLN A 81 1.85 -7.88 -11.04
N ILE A 82 1.39 -7.37 -9.89
CA ILE A 82 0.52 -8.13 -8.98
C ILE A 82 -0.78 -8.54 -9.70
N GLY A 83 -1.35 -7.63 -10.49
CA GLY A 83 -2.52 -7.95 -11.32
C GLY A 83 -2.21 -8.99 -12.39
N ASP A 84 -0.98 -8.97 -12.94
CA ASP A 84 -0.55 -9.91 -13.98
C ASP A 84 -0.30 -11.32 -13.43
N VAL A 85 0.21 -11.47 -12.20
CA VAL A 85 0.43 -12.79 -11.60
C VAL A 85 -0.88 -13.57 -11.48
N GLY A 86 -1.99 -12.87 -11.22
CA GLY A 86 -3.33 -13.45 -11.11
C GLY A 86 -4.15 -13.40 -12.38
N LYS A 87 -3.59 -12.91 -13.48
CA LYS A 87 -4.31 -12.80 -14.75
C LYS A 87 -4.71 -14.20 -15.22
N ASP A 88 -5.99 -14.33 -15.59
CA ASP A 88 -6.59 -15.57 -16.11
C ASP A 88 -6.56 -16.76 -15.12
N LYS A 89 -6.43 -16.48 -13.82
CA LYS A 89 -6.46 -17.50 -12.75
C LYS A 89 -7.66 -17.31 -11.83
N ASP A 90 -8.54 -18.32 -11.81
CA ASP A 90 -9.68 -18.37 -10.90
C ASP A 90 -9.24 -18.66 -9.45
N GLU A 91 -8.22 -19.50 -9.29
CA GLU A 91 -7.62 -19.84 -8.01
C GLU A 91 -6.10 -19.65 -8.07
N LEU A 92 -5.54 -18.96 -7.08
CA LEU A 92 -4.11 -18.74 -6.97
C LEU A 92 -3.47 -19.84 -6.12
N THR A 93 -2.33 -20.33 -6.56
CA THR A 93 -1.50 -21.23 -5.76
C THR A 93 -0.79 -20.47 -4.65
N ASP A 94 -0.34 -21.14 -3.59
CA ASP A 94 0.50 -20.53 -2.55
C ASP A 94 1.75 -19.86 -3.14
N ALA A 95 2.32 -20.45 -4.19
CA ALA A 95 3.46 -19.87 -4.90
C ALA A 95 3.10 -18.54 -5.60
N ASP A 96 1.91 -18.43 -6.18
CA ASP A 96 1.41 -17.18 -6.77
C ASP A 96 1.18 -16.12 -5.70
N VAL A 97 0.55 -16.50 -4.59
CA VAL A 97 0.28 -15.61 -3.46
C VAL A 97 1.58 -15.10 -2.84
N LEU A 98 2.57 -15.97 -2.63
CA LEU A 98 3.90 -15.57 -2.15
C LEU A 98 4.63 -14.67 -3.14
N ARG A 99 4.50 -14.93 -4.45
CA ARG A 99 5.07 -14.05 -5.49
C ARG A 99 4.46 -12.65 -5.41
N MET A 100 3.15 -12.54 -5.25
CA MET A 100 2.48 -11.24 -5.06
C MET A 100 2.91 -10.54 -3.76
N ALA A 101 3.06 -11.28 -2.66
CA ALA A 101 3.56 -10.73 -1.41
C ALA A 101 4.98 -10.15 -1.57
N ASN A 102 5.85 -10.83 -2.32
CA ASN A 102 7.19 -10.32 -2.63
C ASN A 102 7.13 -9.06 -3.51
N LEU A 103 6.24 -8.98 -4.50
CA LEU A 103 6.04 -7.77 -5.30
C LEU A 103 5.60 -6.58 -4.43
N TYR A 104 4.69 -6.78 -3.47
CA TYR A 104 4.34 -5.74 -2.49
C TYR A 104 5.56 -5.35 -1.62
N THR A 105 6.31 -6.32 -1.12
CA THR A 105 7.53 -6.07 -0.33
C THR A 105 8.49 -5.15 -1.08
N GLU A 106 8.78 -5.49 -2.34
CA GLU A 106 9.70 -4.75 -3.18
C GLU A 106 9.17 -3.37 -3.57
N ALA A 107 7.87 -3.25 -3.90
CA ALA A 107 7.23 -1.96 -4.18
C ALA A 107 7.28 -1.02 -2.98
N ARG A 108 7.00 -1.54 -1.77
CA ARG A 108 7.13 -0.80 -0.51
C ARG A 108 8.56 -0.29 -0.35
N ASP A 109 9.55 -1.14 -0.58
CA ASP A 109 10.95 -0.77 -0.37
C ASP A 109 11.38 0.36 -1.33
N ASP A 110 10.92 0.34 -2.58
CA ASP A 110 11.14 1.45 -3.53
C ASP A 110 10.42 2.74 -3.10
N LEU A 111 9.17 2.66 -2.63
CA LEU A 111 8.45 3.82 -2.10
C LEU A 111 9.14 4.42 -0.86
N ARG A 112 9.70 3.58 0.00
CA ARG A 112 10.45 4.02 1.19
C ARG A 112 11.77 4.68 0.80
N LYS A 113 12.52 4.12 -0.15
CA LYS A 113 13.74 4.75 -0.68
C LYS A 113 13.42 6.13 -1.24
N LEU A 114 12.38 6.23 -2.07
CA LEU A 114 11.93 7.51 -2.63
C LEU A 114 11.55 8.52 -1.53
N PHE A 115 10.85 8.06 -0.48
CA PHE A 115 10.53 8.90 0.66
C PHE A 115 11.78 9.44 1.38
N PHE A 116 12.80 8.60 1.61
CA PHE A 116 14.02 9.02 2.29
C PHE A 116 14.93 9.92 1.45
N MET A 117 14.71 10.00 0.13
CA MET A 117 15.38 10.96 -0.74
C MET A 117 14.78 12.37 -0.66
N LEU A 118 13.57 12.53 -0.10
CA LEU A 118 12.94 13.84 0.04
C LEU A 118 13.72 14.75 1.00
N PRO A 119 13.66 16.09 0.83
CA PRO A 119 14.22 17.00 1.82
C PRO A 119 13.64 16.76 3.22
N ALA A 120 14.46 16.90 4.27
CA ALA A 120 14.07 16.57 5.65
C ALA A 120 12.77 17.26 6.11
N GLY A 121 12.56 18.54 5.74
CA GLY A 121 11.33 19.26 6.06
C GLY A 121 10.08 18.62 5.45
N VAL A 122 10.17 18.11 4.21
CA VAL A 122 9.08 17.41 3.52
C VAL A 122 8.83 16.04 4.17
N GLN A 123 9.89 15.35 4.58
CA GLN A 123 9.78 14.08 5.30
C GLN A 123 9.03 14.26 6.63
N GLU A 124 9.41 15.24 7.43
CA GLU A 124 8.78 15.49 8.74
C GLU A 124 7.32 15.92 8.61
N GLU A 125 7.00 16.76 7.63
CA GLU A 125 5.62 17.12 7.32
C GLU A 125 4.80 15.88 6.94
N SER A 126 5.32 15.05 6.02
CA SER A 126 4.65 13.82 5.60
C SER A 126 4.43 12.84 6.77
N LYS A 127 5.44 12.64 7.64
CA LYS A 127 5.31 11.83 8.87
C LYS A 127 4.28 12.40 9.84
N ARG A 128 4.22 13.73 9.99
CA ARG A 128 3.21 14.39 10.84
C ARG A 128 1.82 14.14 10.30
N THR A 129 1.59 14.44 9.01
CA THR A 129 0.29 14.22 8.36
C THR A 129 -0.14 12.77 8.45
N PHE A 130 0.77 11.82 8.22
CA PHE A 130 0.48 10.39 8.34
C PHE A 130 0.05 9.99 9.77
N ARG A 131 0.74 10.49 10.80
CA ARG A 131 0.36 10.24 12.21
C ARG A 131 -1.01 10.84 12.55
N GLU A 132 -1.32 12.02 12.03
CA GLU A 132 -2.63 12.67 12.24
C GLU A 132 -3.76 11.88 11.58
N MET A 133 -3.54 11.41 10.34
CA MET A 133 -4.49 10.54 9.64
C MET A 133 -4.75 9.24 10.42
N ARG A 134 -3.69 8.55 10.86
CA ARG A 134 -3.79 7.32 11.67
C ARG A 134 -4.61 7.52 12.96
N LYS A 135 -4.35 8.60 13.70
CA LYS A 135 -5.13 8.94 14.89
C LYS A 135 -6.60 9.19 14.56
N ALA A 136 -6.89 9.85 13.44
CA ALA A 136 -8.26 10.11 13.00
C ALA A 136 -8.99 8.82 12.58
N GLU A 137 -8.30 7.89 11.92
CA GLU A 137 -8.85 6.58 11.56
C GLU A 137 -9.13 5.71 12.79
N GLU A 138 -8.21 5.66 13.75
CA GLU A 138 -8.38 4.94 15.01
C GLU A 138 -9.55 5.50 15.82
N ALA A 139 -9.68 6.83 15.89
CA ALA A 139 -10.83 7.47 16.54
C ALA A 139 -12.16 7.14 15.85
N LYS A 140 -12.17 7.08 14.50
CA LYS A 140 -13.36 6.67 13.73
C LYS A 140 -13.73 5.20 13.98
N ALA A 141 -12.74 4.31 14.00
CA ALA A 141 -12.95 2.89 14.27
C ALA A 141 -13.53 2.67 15.67
N ALA A 142 -12.93 3.30 16.69
CA ALA A 142 -13.41 3.22 18.07
C ALA A 142 -14.84 3.79 18.22
N ALA A 143 -15.16 4.89 17.51
CA ALA A 143 -16.50 5.44 17.51
C ALA A 143 -17.53 4.51 16.83
N ALA A 144 -17.14 3.82 15.76
CA ALA A 144 -17.99 2.84 15.09
C ALA A 144 -18.27 1.61 15.98
N GLU A 145 -17.25 1.09 16.66
CA GLU A 145 -17.39 -0.02 17.62
C GLU A 145 -18.28 0.36 18.80
N ALA A 146 -18.10 1.56 19.37
CA ALA A 146 -18.95 2.05 20.46
C ALA A 146 -20.42 2.22 20.02
N ALA A 147 -20.65 2.67 18.78
CA ALA A 147 -21.99 2.81 18.22
C ALA A 147 -22.66 1.45 17.96
N ASP A 148 -21.90 0.43 17.57
CA ASP A 148 -22.41 -0.94 17.35
C ASP A 148 -22.71 -1.66 18.67
N ALA A 149 -21.84 -1.49 19.67
CA ALA A 149 -22.07 -1.97 21.03
C ALA A 149 -23.34 -1.35 21.66
N ALA A 150 -23.55 -0.04 21.47
CA ALA A 150 -24.74 0.64 21.98
C ALA A 150 -26.04 0.15 21.31
N LYS A 151 -26.00 -0.24 20.04
CA LYS A 151 -27.14 -0.82 19.32
C LYS A 151 -27.43 -2.26 19.73
N SER A 152 -26.41 -3.04 20.07
CA SER A 152 -26.58 -4.43 20.53
C SER A 152 -27.00 -4.55 22.00
N SER A 153 -26.76 -3.54 22.83
CA SER A 153 -27.21 -3.48 24.24
C SER A 153 -28.62 -2.91 24.45
N GLY A 154 -29.31 -2.53 23.37
CA GLY A 154 -30.65 -1.90 23.40
C GLY A 154 -31.82 -2.87 23.18
N VAL A 155 -31.62 -4.19 23.34
CA VAL A 155 -32.67 -5.23 23.31
C VAL A 155 -32.95 -5.73 24.72
#